data_AF-A0A0Q6Z4T9-F1
#
_entry.id   AF-A0A0Q6Z4T9-F1
#
_cell.length_a   1.000
_cell.length_b   1.000
_cell.length_c   1.000
_cell.angle_alpha   90.00
_cell.angle_beta   90.00
_cell.angle_gamma   90.00
#
_symmetry.space_group_name_H-M   'P 1'
#
loop_
_entity.id
_entity.type
_entity.pdbx_description
1 polymer ?
#
loop_
_entity_poly.entity_id
_entity_poly.type
_entity_poly.pdbx_seq_one_letter_code
_entity_poly.pdbx_strand_id
1 'polypeptide(L)'
;MYVFRSAPTLLVAMAHHFCYATGDLSAPVILGVAALFLAFGLLAADVAEGDTTAFDNAILVFFRQSGDMANTIGPLWLKEAARDLTALGSTVVLGLVFVAVLGYLIMLRKRAAALLILGAVSAVN
;
A
#
# COMPACT_ATOMS: atom_id res chain seq x y z
N MET A 1 -26.69 9.15 -9.40
CA MET A 1 -26.54 7.97 -10.29
C MET A 1 -25.96 8.24 -11.70
N TYR A 2 -25.46 9.42 -12.14
CA TYR A 2 -24.86 9.50 -13.51
C TYR A 2 -23.77 10.58 -13.79
N VAL A 3 -23.21 11.26 -12.79
CA VAL A 3 -22.27 12.39 -13.05
C VAL A 3 -20.80 12.11 -12.68
N PHE A 4 -20.50 11.06 -11.91
CA PHE A 4 -19.16 10.90 -11.28
C PHE A 4 -18.23 9.86 -11.92
N ARG A 5 -18.61 9.24 -13.06
CA ARG A 5 -17.87 8.08 -13.63
C ARG A 5 -16.85 8.44 -14.72
N SER A 6 -16.83 9.67 -15.24
CA SER A 6 -16.09 10.05 -16.46
C SER A 6 -14.88 10.97 -16.25
N ALA A 7 -14.69 11.57 -15.09
CA ALA A 7 -13.57 12.49 -14.85
C ALA A 7 -12.19 11.81 -14.65
N PRO A 8 -12.04 10.68 -13.93
CA PRO A 8 -10.70 10.14 -13.65
C PRO A 8 -10.13 9.31 -14.81
N THR A 9 -10.99 8.66 -15.61
CA THR A 9 -10.55 7.82 -16.74
C THR A 9 -10.00 8.65 -17.89
N LEU A 10 -10.57 9.83 -18.16
CA LEU A 10 -10.11 10.74 -19.21
C LEU A 10 -8.76 11.38 -18.88
N LEU A 11 -8.50 11.71 -17.60
CA LEU A 11 -7.24 12.31 -17.17
C LEU A 11 -6.09 11.28 -17.20
N VAL A 12 -6.35 10.05 -16.75
CA VAL A 12 -5.39 8.94 -16.85
C VAL A 12 -5.15 8.52 -18.31
N ALA A 13 -6.19 8.47 -19.14
CA ALA A 13 -6.08 8.12 -20.56
C ALA A 13 -5.36 9.19 -21.39
N MET A 14 -5.63 10.48 -21.15
CA MET A 14 -4.91 11.58 -21.82
C MET A 14 -3.43 11.61 -21.43
N ALA A 15 -3.10 11.30 -20.18
CA ALA A 15 -1.71 11.23 -19.72
C ALA A 15 -0.96 10.00 -20.29
N HIS A 16 -1.63 8.85 -20.41
CA HIS A 16 -1.06 7.64 -21.03
C HIS A 16 -0.69 7.88 -22.51
N HIS A 17 -1.53 8.64 -23.24
CA HIS A 17 -1.25 9.03 -24.63
C HIS A 17 -0.04 9.98 -24.76
N PHE A 18 0.15 10.88 -23.80
CA PHE A 18 1.28 11.82 -23.77
C PHE A 18 2.60 11.15 -23.38
N CYS A 19 2.53 10.13 -22.50
CA CYS A 19 3.67 9.34 -22.05
C CYS A 19 4.26 8.43 -23.13
N TYR A 20 3.43 7.90 -24.03
CA TYR A 20 3.91 7.04 -25.12
C TYR A 20 4.63 7.84 -26.24
N ALA A 21 4.41 9.15 -26.31
CA ALA A 21 4.92 10.00 -27.37
C ALA A 21 6.36 10.53 -27.14
N THR A 22 6.88 10.48 -25.90
CA THR A 22 8.11 11.20 -25.50
C THR A 22 9.34 10.32 -25.25
N GLY A 23 9.22 8.99 -25.19
CA GLY A 23 10.38 8.07 -25.11
C GLY A 23 11.18 8.09 -23.79
N ASP A 24 10.77 8.90 -22.81
CA ASP A 24 11.41 9.01 -21.49
C ASP A 24 10.83 8.01 -20.48
N LEU A 25 11.67 7.15 -19.89
CA LEU A 25 11.27 6.16 -18.87
C LEU A 25 10.86 6.77 -17.52
N SER A 26 11.12 8.07 -17.29
CA SER A 26 10.72 8.79 -16.07
C SER A 26 9.24 9.19 -16.08
N ALA A 27 8.68 9.49 -17.26
CA ALA A 27 7.28 9.86 -17.43
C ALA A 27 6.28 8.78 -16.96
N PRO A 28 6.43 7.48 -17.32
CA PRO A 28 5.49 6.45 -16.87
C PRO A 28 5.58 6.19 -15.37
N VAL A 29 6.77 6.36 -14.75
CA VAL A 29 6.96 6.18 -13.31
C VAL A 29 6.22 7.27 -12.53
N ILE A 30 6.38 8.54 -12.92
CA ILE A 30 5.71 9.67 -12.26
C ILE A 30 4.19 9.54 -12.42
N LEU A 31 3.72 9.16 -13.61
CA LEU A 31 2.29 8.94 -13.86
C LEU A 31 1.72 7.76 -13.07
N GLY A 32 2.48 6.67 -12.95
CA GLY A 32 2.08 5.53 -12.12
C GLY A 32 1.93 5.91 -10.66
N VAL A 33 2.91 6.65 -10.11
CA VAL A 33 2.84 7.15 -8.73
C VAL A 33 1.65 8.10 -8.54
N ALA A 34 1.46 9.07 -9.45
CA ALA A 34 0.33 10.00 -9.38
C ALA A 34 -1.03 9.28 -9.48
N ALA A 35 -1.15 8.27 -10.35
CA ALA A 35 -2.36 7.46 -10.48
C ALA A 35 -2.65 6.67 -9.20
N LEU A 36 -1.63 6.10 -8.54
CA LEU A 36 -1.81 5.41 -7.26
C LEU A 36 -2.27 6.36 -6.15
N PHE A 37 -1.69 7.55 -6.05
CA PHE A 37 -2.13 8.56 -5.08
C PHE A 37 -3.56 9.04 -5.32
N LEU A 38 -3.94 9.26 -6.59
CA LEU A 38 -5.31 9.64 -6.94
C LEU A 38 -6.30 8.51 -6.64
N ALA A 39 -5.96 7.26 -7.01
CA ALA A 39 -6.80 6.11 -6.72
C ALA A 39 -7.00 5.95 -5.20
N PHE A 40 -5.94 6.12 -4.41
CA PHE A 40 -6.02 6.12 -2.96
C PHE A 40 -6.87 7.27 -2.41
N GLY A 41 -6.70 8.49 -2.92
CA GLY A 41 -7.47 9.65 -2.49
C GLY A 41 -8.96 9.53 -2.78
N LEU A 42 -9.33 8.98 -3.94
CA LEU A 42 -10.72 8.68 -4.27
C LEU A 42 -11.31 7.62 -3.34
N LEU A 43 -10.58 6.54 -3.10
CA LEU A 43 -11.01 5.50 -2.15
C LEU A 43 -11.19 6.07 -0.73
N ALA A 44 -10.27 6.92 -0.28
CA ALA A 44 -10.36 7.55 1.03
C ALA A 44 -11.56 8.51 1.14
N ALA A 45 -11.90 9.21 0.04
CA ALA A 45 -13.10 10.04 -0.01
C ALA A 45 -14.37 9.19 0.11
N ASP A 46 -14.46 8.07 -0.62
CA ASP A 46 -15.59 7.14 -0.55
C ASP A 46 -15.77 6.55 0.86
N VAL A 47 -14.66 6.22 1.54
CA VAL A 47 -14.67 5.74 2.94
C VAL A 47 -15.14 6.85 3.89
N ALA A 48 -14.69 8.09 3.69
CA ALA A 48 -15.07 9.22 4.55
C ALA A 48 -16.54 9.63 4.36
N GLU A 49 -17.09 9.48 3.15
CA GLU A 49 -18.48 9.75 2.82
C GLU A 49 -19.43 8.66 3.38
N GLY A 50 -18.87 7.51 3.78
CA GLY A 50 -19.59 6.45 4.49
C GLY A 50 -20.25 5.42 3.58
N ASP A 51 -20.10 5.53 2.26
CA ASP A 51 -20.70 4.60 1.28
C ASP A 51 -20.05 3.20 1.34
N THR A 52 -18.82 3.09 1.90
CA THR A 52 -18.14 1.82 2.15
C THR A 52 -18.57 1.14 3.45
N THR A 53 -19.25 1.85 4.37
CA THR A 53 -19.56 1.29 5.70
C THR A 53 -20.47 0.08 5.63
N ALA A 54 -21.37 0.00 4.64
CA ALA A 54 -22.22 -1.17 4.43
C ALA A 54 -21.43 -2.39 3.94
N PHE A 55 -20.42 -2.17 3.09
CA PHE A 55 -19.51 -3.20 2.60
C PHE A 55 -18.55 -3.69 3.69
N ASP A 56 -17.95 -2.77 4.44
CA ASP A 56 -17.07 -3.09 5.57
C ASP A 56 -17.84 -3.87 6.64
N ASN A 57 -19.07 -3.45 6.96
CA ASN A 57 -19.93 -4.21 7.88
C ASN A 57 -20.35 -5.56 7.31
N ALA A 58 -20.63 -5.68 6.01
CA ALA A 58 -20.96 -6.96 5.38
C ALA A 58 -19.79 -7.96 5.48
N ILE A 59 -18.54 -7.49 5.28
CA ILE A 59 -17.33 -8.31 5.46
C ILE A 59 -17.14 -8.66 6.94
N LEU A 60 -17.27 -7.71 7.85
CA LEU A 60 -17.12 -7.95 9.29
C LEU A 60 -18.16 -8.94 9.82
N VAL A 61 -19.39 -8.90 9.31
CA VAL A 61 -20.44 -9.87 9.65
C VAL A 61 -20.17 -11.23 9.01
N PHE A 62 -19.66 -11.27 7.77
CA PHE A 62 -19.28 -12.53 7.11
C PHE A 62 -18.20 -13.30 7.87
N PHE A 63 -17.21 -12.60 8.44
CA PHE A 63 -16.16 -13.20 9.27
C PHE A 63 -16.57 -13.40 10.74
N ARG A 64 -17.77 -12.98 11.18
CA ARG A 64 -18.26 -13.17 12.55
C ARG A 64 -19.22 -14.34 12.67
N GLN A 65 -19.04 -15.14 13.71
CA GLN A 65 -20.08 -16.06 14.17
C GLN A 65 -21.16 -15.28 14.93
N SER A 66 -22.43 -15.55 14.62
CA SER A 66 -23.58 -14.98 15.33
C SER A 66 -23.56 -15.41 16.81
N GLY A 67 -23.18 -14.51 17.71
CA GLY A 67 -23.26 -14.71 19.17
C GLY A 67 -21.95 -14.57 19.96
N ASP A 68 -20.77 -14.57 19.30
CA ASP A 68 -19.50 -14.42 20.01
C ASP A 68 -18.54 -13.50 19.24
N MET A 69 -18.36 -12.27 19.74
CA MET A 69 -17.51 -11.26 19.11
C MET A 69 -16.01 -11.59 19.19
N ALA A 70 -15.61 -12.57 20.02
CA ALA A 70 -14.21 -12.98 20.17
C ALA A 70 -13.77 -14.04 19.12
N ASN A 71 -14.74 -14.70 18.46
CA ASN A 71 -14.48 -15.82 17.57
C ASN A 71 -14.77 -15.46 16.10
N THR A 72 -13.69 -15.21 15.37
CA THR A 72 -13.70 -15.02 13.91
C THR A 72 -13.77 -16.38 13.22
N ILE A 73 -14.64 -16.52 12.22
CA ILE A 73 -14.77 -17.73 11.41
C ILE A 73 -13.50 -17.87 10.55
N GLY A 74 -12.64 -18.83 10.90
CA GLY A 74 -11.43 -19.17 10.14
C GLY A 74 -10.65 -20.33 10.77
N PRO A 75 -9.91 -21.13 9.99
CA PRO A 75 -9.07 -22.19 10.54
C PRO A 75 -7.96 -21.60 11.42
N LEU A 76 -7.62 -22.30 12.52
CA LEU A 76 -6.74 -21.77 13.59
C LEU A 76 -5.38 -21.28 13.06
N TRP A 77 -4.81 -21.96 12.06
CA TRP A 77 -3.54 -21.61 11.43
C TRP A 77 -3.56 -20.22 10.76
N LEU A 78 -4.72 -19.76 10.27
CA LEU A 78 -4.82 -18.47 9.56
C LEU A 78 -4.65 -17.29 10.53
N LYS A 79 -5.19 -17.42 11.75
CA LYS A 79 -5.08 -16.40 12.79
C LYS A 79 -3.64 -16.26 13.28
N GLU A 80 -2.94 -17.38 13.44
CA GLU A 80 -1.53 -17.42 13.81
C GLU A 80 -0.65 -16.85 12.70
N ALA A 81 -0.84 -17.28 11.45
CA ALA A 81 -0.09 -16.74 10.31
C ALA A 81 -0.31 -15.23 10.10
N ALA A 82 -1.54 -14.73 10.24
CA ALA A 82 -1.84 -13.30 10.14
C ALA A 82 -1.19 -12.50 11.28
N ARG A 83 -1.15 -13.05 12.50
CA ARG A 83 -0.45 -12.43 13.63
C ARG A 83 1.05 -12.36 13.38
N ASP A 84 1.67 -13.43 12.88
CA ASP A 84 3.11 -13.44 12.64
C ASP A 84 3.51 -12.50 11.50
N LEU A 85 2.69 -12.43 10.44
CA LEU A 85 2.93 -11.53 9.32
C LEU A 85 2.80 -10.05 9.71
N THR A 86 1.83 -9.72 10.56
CA THR A 86 1.68 -8.35 11.10
C THR A 86 2.76 -8.01 12.12
N ALA A 87 3.29 -9.00 12.85
CA ALA A 87 4.45 -8.83 13.71
C ALA A 87 5.72 -8.46 12.93
N LEU A 88 5.90 -8.99 11.70
CA LEU A 88 6.99 -8.56 10.81
C LEU A 88 6.89 -7.08 10.41
N GLY A 89 5.67 -6.53 10.34
CA GLY A 89 5.42 -5.12 10.10
C GLY A 89 5.72 -4.20 11.29
N SER A 90 6.11 -4.74 12.45
CA SER A 90 6.50 -3.95 13.61
C SER A 90 7.75 -3.11 13.33
N THR A 91 7.75 -1.87 13.82
CA THR A 91 8.90 -0.95 13.74
C THR A 91 10.19 -1.58 14.26
N VAL A 92 10.08 -2.43 15.29
CA VAL A 92 11.24 -3.12 15.89
C VAL A 92 11.81 -4.16 14.94
N VAL A 93 10.96 -5.04 14.39
CA VAL A 93 11.40 -6.11 13.49
C VAL A 93 11.93 -5.52 12.19
N LEU A 94 11.22 -4.56 11.62
CA LEU A 94 11.64 -3.85 10.42
C LEU A 94 12.97 -3.11 10.63
N GLY A 95 13.13 -2.45 11.78
CA GLY A 95 14.37 -1.78 12.16
C GLY A 95 15.55 -2.74 12.30
N LEU A 96 15.35 -3.91 12.90
CA LEU A 96 16.38 -4.95 13.00
C LEU A 96 16.82 -5.46 11.62
N VAL A 97 15.86 -5.77 10.74
CA VAL A 97 16.15 -6.20 9.36
C VAL A 97 16.88 -5.10 8.60
N PHE A 98 16.45 -3.85 8.74
CA PHE A 98 17.10 -2.70 8.11
C PHE A 98 18.57 -2.57 8.54
N VAL A 99 18.85 -2.62 9.84
CA VAL A 99 20.22 -2.57 10.38
C VAL A 99 21.05 -3.75 9.87
N ALA A 100 20.48 -4.96 9.82
CA ALA A 100 21.16 -6.14 9.29
C ALA A 100 21.54 -5.96 7.81
N VAL A 101 20.63 -5.44 6.98
CA VAL A 101 20.87 -5.14 5.55
C VAL A 101 21.94 -4.06 5.39
N LEU A 102 21.90 -3.00 6.20
CA LEU A 102 22.93 -1.96 6.20
C LEU A 102 24.31 -2.52 6.56
N GLY A 103 24.39 -3.33 7.63
CA GLY A 103 25.63 -4.00 8.04
C GLY A 103 26.18 -4.89 6.92
N TYR A 104 25.31 -5.68 6.28
CA TYR A 104 25.67 -6.53 5.14
C TYR A 104 26.23 -5.74 3.95
N LEU A 105 25.59 -4.63 3.58
CA LEU A 105 26.04 -3.77 2.48
C LEU A 105 27.38 -3.07 2.77
N ILE A 106 27.60 -2.69 4.03
CA ILE A 106 28.87 -2.13 4.49
C ILE A 106 29.98 -3.18 4.37
N MET A 107 29.74 -4.43 4.74
CA MET A 107 30.71 -5.53 4.58
C MET A 107 31.05 -5.79 3.11
N LEU A 108 30.08 -5.67 2.19
CA LEU A 108 30.30 -5.77 0.75
C LEU A 108 31.01 -4.54 0.13
N ARG A 109 31.41 -3.55 0.94
CA ARG A 109 31.98 -2.24 0.51
C ARG A 109 31.12 -1.48 -0.51
N LYS A 110 29.84 -1.83 -0.66
CA LYS A 110 28.88 -1.15 -1.54
C LYS A 110 28.29 0.10 -0.86
N ARG A 111 29.16 1.07 -0.57
CA ARG A 111 28.82 2.32 0.16
C ARG A 111 27.71 3.13 -0.51
N ALA A 112 27.64 3.14 -1.84
CA ALA A 112 26.58 3.81 -2.58
C ALA A 112 25.18 3.22 -2.29
N ALA A 113 25.07 1.89 -2.24
CA ALA A 113 23.79 1.23 -1.93
C ALA A 113 23.38 1.43 -0.46
N ALA A 114 24.35 1.45 0.47
CA ALA A 114 24.08 1.75 1.88
C ALA A 114 23.56 3.18 2.07
N LEU A 115 24.13 4.16 1.37
CA LEU A 115 23.68 5.57 1.43
C LEU A 115 22.29 5.76 0.83
N LEU A 116 21.96 5.07 -0.28
CA LEU A 116 20.60 5.12 -0.86
C LEU A 116 19.55 4.60 0.12
N ILE A 117 19.83 3.48 0.78
CA ILE A 117 18.90 2.87 1.73
C ILE A 117 18.74 3.73 2.99
N LEU A 118 19.82 4.35 3.48
CA LEU A 118 19.76 5.33 4.58
C LEU A 118 18.92 6.57 4.20
N GLY A 119 19.17 7.14 3.01
CA GLY A 119 18.42 8.29 2.51
C GLY A 119 16.93 7.99 2.37
N ALA A 120 16.60 6.82 1.82
CA ALA A 120 15.21 6.37 1.66
C ALA A 120 14.46 6.28 2.99
N VAL A 121 15.07 5.74 4.05
CA VAL A 121 14.40 5.64 5.36
C VAL A 121 14.30 6.99 6.06
N SER A 122 15.33 7.85 5.94
CA SER A 122 15.26 9.20 6.52
C SER A 122 14.20 10.09 5.87
N ALA A 123 13.87 9.87 4.60
CA ALA A 123 12.87 10.66 3.87
C ALA A 123 11.42 10.33 4.26
N VAL A 124 11.19 9.25 5.01
CA VAL A 124 9.84 8.77 5.38
C VAL A 124 9.32 9.40 6.68
N ASN A 125 10.16 10.12 7.44
CA ASN A 125 9.80 10.75 8.72
C ASN A 125 9.74 12.27 8.63
#